data_AF-A0A3S0KW50-F1
#
_entry.id   AF-A0A3S0KW50-F1
#
_cell.length_a   1.000
_cell.length_b   1.000
_cell.length_c   1.000
_cell.angle_alpha   90.00
_cell.angle_beta   90.00
_cell.angle_gamma   90.00
#
_symmetry.space_group_name_H-M   'P 1'
#
loop_
_entity.id
_entity.type
_entity.pdbx_description
1 polymer ?
#
loop_
_entity_poly.entity_id
_entity_poly.type
_entity_poly.pdbx_seq_one_letter_code
_entity_poly.pdbx_strand_id
1 'polypeptide(L)'
;MRNLPEELFREIQKTICRPEGTFTFNYESSDLFDKSKLGGVIIEIPSGQHVFRLERDNHCCIHFYHSSPGTGTRVATIDLNELQPASTVFMAFSWSPTEIKLHMQPKASGSQLTSSTGVLSEKQFRVGTDGSVFQLGDANVDVMGVSLFQDGNPVILPTAKEAWEETTKAINILSTGESKEGYIYEVVVANLTLAILVTGYEAYSKKRFLELEQEGLIADTCALIQAFYPKKEKEAGIAEVIDSEAKEAGISVLQHIVSRGIINFQNYNVCKRAFNKAYGIKFGELGLAGDTLKDLQSYIRYRHKIVHVSPSLALLNQERVPSEDPFFSNKQVAGQAEQCFSQFIEALHSATLLLRLRPKKEPEQSI
;
A
#
# COMPACT_ATOMS: atom_id res chain seq x y z
N MET A 1 -10.28 2.47 26.07
CA MET A 1 -10.78 1.13 25.74
C MET A 1 -11.18 0.40 27.01
N ARG A 2 -12.47 0.33 27.36
CA ARG A 2 -12.94 -0.29 28.62
C ARG A 2 -13.69 -1.62 28.44
N ASN A 3 -13.94 -2.07 27.20
CA ASN A 3 -14.99 -3.07 26.94
C ASN A 3 -14.53 -4.33 26.18
N LEU A 4 -13.22 -4.53 25.94
CA LEU A 4 -12.68 -5.79 25.40
C LEU A 4 -11.74 -6.44 26.41
N PRO A 5 -11.88 -7.76 26.68
CA PRO A 5 -10.87 -8.53 27.41
C PRO A 5 -9.50 -8.40 26.73
N GLU A 6 -8.43 -8.31 27.54
CA GLU A 6 -7.07 -8.12 27.01
C GLU A 6 -6.63 -9.27 26.08
N GLU A 7 -7.01 -10.50 26.41
CA GLU A 7 -6.75 -11.67 25.57
C GLU A 7 -7.38 -11.53 24.19
N LEU A 8 -8.62 -11.03 24.16
CA LEU A 8 -9.38 -10.80 22.94
C LEU A 8 -8.76 -9.68 22.10
N PHE A 9 -8.35 -8.59 22.74
CA PHE A 9 -7.63 -7.51 22.08
C PHE A 9 -6.33 -8.01 21.41
N ARG A 10 -5.54 -8.81 22.12
CA ARG A 10 -4.31 -9.42 21.59
C ARG A 10 -4.58 -10.42 20.46
N GLU A 11 -5.67 -11.17 20.55
CA GLU A 11 -6.10 -12.08 19.48
C GLU A 11 -6.46 -11.31 18.21
N ILE A 12 -7.25 -10.23 18.34
CA ILE A 12 -7.58 -9.37 17.22
C ILE A 12 -6.30 -8.82 16.62
N GLN A 13 -5.41 -8.20 17.42
CA GLN A 13 -4.13 -7.63 16.94
C GLN A 13 -3.28 -8.62 16.15
N LYS A 14 -3.24 -9.90 16.54
CA LYS A 14 -2.52 -10.94 15.79
C LYS A 14 -3.22 -11.33 14.49
N THR A 15 -4.54 -11.21 14.46
CA THR A 15 -5.38 -11.68 13.37
C THR A 15 -5.57 -10.60 12.31
N ILE A 16 -5.74 -9.32 12.66
CA ILE A 16 -5.95 -8.19 11.72
C ILE A 16 -4.90 -8.12 10.60
N CYS A 17 -3.62 -8.40 10.88
CA CYS A 17 -2.59 -8.41 9.84
C CYS A 17 -2.73 -9.57 8.85
N ARG A 18 -3.65 -10.51 9.10
CA ARG A 18 -3.92 -11.61 8.19
C ARG A 18 -4.63 -11.10 6.94
N PRO A 19 -4.38 -11.77 5.80
CA PRO A 19 -5.03 -11.54 4.51
C PRO A 19 -6.54 -11.35 4.62
N GLU A 20 -7.12 -12.31 5.33
CA GLU A 20 -8.53 -12.47 5.54
C GLU A 20 -8.70 -12.97 6.96
N GLY A 21 -9.82 -12.63 7.55
CA GLY A 21 -10.17 -13.14 8.84
C GLY A 21 -11.60 -12.79 9.19
N THR A 22 -12.08 -13.50 10.19
CA THR A 22 -13.35 -13.23 10.82
C THR A 22 -13.12 -13.13 12.31
N PHE A 23 -13.74 -12.14 12.92
CA PHE A 23 -13.69 -11.93 14.35
C PHE A 23 -15.11 -11.76 14.88
N THR A 24 -15.42 -12.32 16.04
CA THR A 24 -16.75 -12.22 16.64
C THR A 24 -16.65 -11.97 18.13
N PHE A 25 -17.58 -11.18 18.68
CA PHE A 25 -17.70 -10.97 20.11
C PHE A 25 -19.11 -10.52 20.50
N ASN A 26 -19.40 -10.58 21.80
CA ASN A 26 -20.61 -9.98 22.35
C ASN A 26 -20.25 -8.64 22.98
N TYR A 27 -20.96 -7.59 22.58
CA TYR A 27 -20.80 -6.26 23.13
C TYR A 27 -21.97 -5.93 24.06
N GLU A 28 -21.68 -5.50 25.28
CA GLU A 28 -22.68 -5.11 26.27
C GLU A 28 -22.58 -3.60 26.53
N SER A 29 -23.69 -2.88 26.30
CA SER A 29 -23.81 -1.45 26.56
C SER A 29 -25.28 -1.03 26.59
N SER A 30 -25.69 -0.34 27.65
CA SER A 30 -27.00 0.33 27.74
C SER A 30 -27.13 1.51 26.77
N ASP A 31 -26.00 2.07 26.36
CA ASP A 31 -25.94 3.36 25.66
C ASP A 31 -25.93 3.18 24.13
N LEU A 32 -25.72 1.95 23.64
CA LEU A 32 -25.57 1.67 22.21
C LEU A 32 -26.78 2.13 21.38
N PHE A 33 -28.00 1.87 21.88
CA PHE A 33 -29.25 2.22 21.21
C PHE A 33 -29.86 3.54 21.72
N ASP A 34 -29.23 4.22 22.68
CA ASP A 34 -29.77 5.43 23.28
C ASP A 34 -29.47 6.66 22.43
N LYS A 35 -30.49 7.17 21.74
CA LYS A 35 -30.41 8.36 20.87
C LYS A 35 -29.99 9.64 21.60
N SER A 36 -30.12 9.68 22.93
CA SER A 36 -29.69 10.83 23.73
C SER A 36 -28.19 10.84 24.02
N LYS A 37 -27.51 9.70 23.83
CA LYS A 37 -26.06 9.57 24.03
C LYS A 37 -25.33 9.98 22.77
N LEU A 38 -24.28 10.77 22.94
CA LEU A 38 -23.34 11.08 21.86
C LEU A 38 -22.68 9.80 21.33
N GLY A 39 -22.36 9.80 20.05
CA GLY A 39 -21.53 8.79 19.41
C GLY A 39 -20.10 8.79 19.95
N GLY A 40 -19.31 7.83 19.51
CA GLY A 40 -17.91 7.71 19.90
C GLY A 40 -17.26 6.41 19.43
N VAL A 41 -15.95 6.34 19.62
CA VAL A 41 -15.16 5.14 19.35
C VAL A 41 -15.46 4.08 20.41
N ILE A 42 -15.93 2.93 19.93
CA ILE A 42 -16.20 1.75 20.76
C ILE A 42 -14.89 0.96 20.91
N ILE A 43 -14.23 0.67 19.79
CA ILE A 43 -12.99 -0.11 19.69
C ILE A 43 -12.06 0.55 18.67
N GLU A 44 -10.77 0.66 18.98
CA GLU A 44 -9.73 1.04 18.04
C GLU A 44 -8.49 0.18 18.31
N ILE A 45 -8.09 -0.61 17.31
CA ILE A 45 -7.03 -1.61 17.42
C ILE A 45 -6.07 -1.40 16.24
N PRO A 46 -4.96 -0.68 16.46
CA PRO A 46 -3.86 -0.68 15.52
C PRO A 46 -3.05 -1.98 15.64
N SER A 47 -2.59 -2.50 14.49
CA SER A 47 -1.60 -3.59 14.43
C SER A 47 -0.77 -3.49 13.15
N GLY A 48 0.54 -3.27 13.30
CA GLY A 48 1.38 -2.85 12.18
C GLY A 48 0.84 -1.56 11.57
N GLN A 49 0.62 -1.53 10.26
CA GLN A 49 -0.05 -0.42 9.57
C GLN A 49 -1.55 -0.65 9.33
N HIS A 50 -2.14 -1.65 9.99
CA HIS A 50 -3.58 -1.87 9.92
C HIS A 50 -4.32 -1.17 11.06
N VAL A 51 -5.54 -0.72 10.77
CA VAL A 51 -6.46 -0.16 11.78
C VAL A 51 -7.79 -0.88 11.69
N PHE A 52 -8.22 -1.46 12.81
CA PHE A 52 -9.59 -1.89 13.02
C PHE A 52 -10.27 -0.87 13.94
N ARG A 53 -11.34 -0.23 13.48
CA ARG A 53 -12.09 0.74 14.30
C ARG A 53 -13.58 0.48 14.22
N LEU A 54 -14.22 0.44 15.38
CA LEU A 54 -15.66 0.40 15.53
C LEU A 54 -16.09 1.68 16.23
N GLU A 55 -17.00 2.42 15.62
CA GLU A 55 -17.57 3.62 16.22
C GLU A 55 -19.08 3.68 16.00
N ARG A 56 -19.75 4.39 16.90
CA ARG A 56 -21.15 4.79 16.76
C ARG A 56 -21.19 6.27 16.43
N ASP A 57 -21.96 6.70 15.44
CA ASP A 57 -22.18 8.12 15.18
C ASP A 57 -23.39 8.69 15.96
N ASN A 58 -23.65 9.98 15.80
CA ASN A 58 -24.79 10.65 16.45
C ASN A 58 -26.15 10.31 15.84
N HIS A 59 -26.19 9.66 14.66
CA HIS A 59 -27.42 9.20 14.00
C HIS A 59 -27.79 7.77 14.40
N CYS A 60 -27.05 7.18 15.34
CA CYS A 60 -27.17 5.77 15.75
C CYS A 60 -26.76 4.78 14.65
N CYS A 61 -25.82 5.15 13.79
CA CYS A 61 -25.16 4.21 12.89
C CYS A 61 -23.92 3.62 13.55
N ILE A 62 -23.73 2.30 13.39
CA ILE A 62 -22.47 1.63 13.72
C ILE A 62 -21.63 1.53 12.47
N HIS A 63 -20.40 2.04 12.56
CA HIS A 63 -19.42 2.01 11.49
C HIS A 63 -18.26 1.11 11.88
N PHE A 64 -18.03 0.09 11.07
CA PHE A 64 -16.82 -0.72 11.11
C PHE A 64 -15.86 -0.28 10.03
N TYR A 65 -14.70 0.21 10.43
CA TYR A 65 -13.60 0.55 9.54
C TYR A 65 -12.48 -0.46 9.62
N HIS A 66 -11.95 -0.80 8.45
CA HIS A 66 -10.69 -1.51 8.30
C HIS A 66 -9.80 -0.72 7.34
N SER A 67 -8.58 -0.44 7.76
CA SER A 67 -7.58 0.26 6.95
C SER A 67 -6.29 -0.53 6.85
N SER A 68 -5.70 -0.56 5.66
CA SER A 68 -4.33 -1.03 5.42
C SER A 68 -3.72 -0.28 4.24
N PRO A 69 -2.38 -0.12 4.15
CA PRO A 69 -1.75 0.59 3.04
C PRO A 69 -2.15 0.04 1.66
N GLY A 70 -2.24 -1.29 1.54
CA GLY A 70 -2.58 -1.96 0.30
C GLY A 70 -4.05 -1.83 -0.13
N THR A 71 -4.98 -1.65 0.80
CA THR A 71 -6.43 -1.66 0.51
C THR A 71 -7.10 -0.30 0.65
N GLY A 72 -6.41 0.67 1.26
CA GLY A 72 -7.02 1.88 1.77
C GLY A 72 -7.99 1.58 2.93
N THR A 73 -8.80 2.58 3.25
CA THR A 73 -9.82 2.48 4.31
C THR A 73 -11.19 2.13 3.72
N ARG A 74 -11.82 1.10 4.27
CA ARG A 74 -13.20 0.71 3.97
C ARG A 74 -14.08 0.86 5.19
N VAL A 75 -15.38 1.10 4.98
CA VAL A 75 -16.39 1.23 6.03
C VAL A 75 -17.61 0.38 5.72
N ALA A 76 -18.06 -0.43 6.68
CA ALA A 76 -19.36 -1.10 6.67
C ALA A 76 -20.25 -0.47 7.75
N THR A 77 -21.50 -0.16 7.39
CA THR A 77 -22.41 0.63 8.25
C THR A 77 -23.71 -0.12 8.49
N ILE A 78 -24.16 -0.18 9.75
CA ILE A 78 -25.50 -0.66 10.14
C ILE A 78 -26.22 0.46 10.89
N ASP A 79 -27.44 0.79 10.47
CA ASP A 79 -28.33 1.71 11.19
C ASP A 79 -29.00 0.97 12.37
N LEU A 80 -28.74 1.42 13.60
CA LEU A 80 -29.34 0.84 14.80
C LEU A 80 -30.84 1.14 14.92
N ASN A 81 -31.34 2.17 14.22
CA ASN A 81 -32.77 2.51 14.22
C ASN A 81 -33.64 1.43 13.59
N GLU A 82 -33.05 0.59 12.73
CA GLU A 82 -33.72 -0.51 12.05
C GLU A 82 -33.73 -1.81 12.88
N LEU A 83 -33.06 -1.81 14.03
CA LEU A 83 -32.89 -2.99 14.87
C LEU A 83 -33.67 -2.87 16.18
N GLN A 84 -34.04 -4.02 16.76
CA GLN A 84 -34.61 -4.05 18.10
C GLN A 84 -33.57 -3.62 19.14
N PRO A 85 -33.86 -2.65 20.01
CA PRO A 85 -32.96 -2.24 21.08
C PRO A 85 -32.63 -3.40 22.02
N ALA A 86 -31.36 -3.56 22.38
CA ALA A 86 -30.89 -4.53 23.35
C ALA A 86 -29.66 -4.01 24.12
N SER A 87 -29.50 -4.42 25.38
CA SER A 87 -28.31 -4.12 26.17
C SER A 87 -27.09 -4.95 25.76
N THR A 88 -27.30 -6.05 25.05
CA THR A 88 -26.24 -6.92 24.53
C THR A 88 -26.48 -7.19 23.06
N VAL A 89 -25.41 -7.10 22.26
CA VAL A 89 -25.44 -7.43 20.83
C VAL A 89 -24.31 -8.41 20.50
N PHE A 90 -24.59 -9.37 19.63
CA PHE A 90 -23.55 -10.14 18.96
C PHE A 90 -23.04 -9.32 17.77
N MET A 91 -21.72 -9.24 17.61
CA MET A 91 -21.08 -8.61 16.46
C MET A 91 -20.10 -9.59 15.82
N ALA A 92 -20.09 -9.61 14.48
CA ALA A 92 -19.10 -10.33 13.70
C ALA A 92 -18.58 -9.44 12.57
N PHE A 93 -17.28 -9.53 12.32
CA PHE A 93 -16.58 -8.73 11.33
C PHE A 93 -15.79 -9.70 10.46
N SER A 94 -15.81 -9.49 9.16
CA SER A 94 -14.89 -10.18 8.28
C SER A 94 -14.18 -9.17 7.40
N TRP A 95 -12.94 -9.47 7.04
CA TRP A 95 -12.18 -8.67 6.08
C TRP A 95 -11.44 -9.57 5.10
N SER A 96 -11.16 -8.99 3.95
CA SER A 96 -10.32 -9.50 2.88
C SER A 96 -9.69 -8.29 2.15
N PRO A 97 -8.76 -8.51 1.21
CA PRO A 97 -8.21 -7.40 0.43
C PRO A 97 -9.27 -6.64 -0.38
N THR A 98 -10.39 -7.29 -0.71
CA THR A 98 -11.42 -6.75 -1.61
C THR A 98 -12.71 -6.32 -0.92
N GLU A 99 -12.99 -6.85 0.27
CA GLU A 99 -14.27 -6.69 0.94
C GLU A 99 -14.11 -6.71 2.46
N ILE A 100 -14.93 -5.91 3.16
CA ILE A 100 -15.16 -6.08 4.60
C ILE A 100 -16.65 -6.25 4.87
N LYS A 101 -17.02 -6.90 5.96
CA LYS A 101 -18.42 -7.03 6.39
C LYS A 101 -18.54 -6.75 7.87
N LEU A 102 -19.67 -6.14 8.22
CA LEU A 102 -20.15 -6.00 9.58
C LEU A 102 -21.46 -6.78 9.69
N HIS A 103 -21.53 -7.66 10.67
CA HIS A 103 -22.73 -8.41 11.03
C HIS A 103 -23.08 -8.09 12.49
N MET A 104 -24.36 -7.91 12.77
CA MET A 104 -24.84 -7.57 14.11
C MET A 104 -26.20 -8.19 14.39
N GLN A 105 -26.35 -8.76 15.58
CA GLN A 105 -27.62 -9.32 16.05
C GLN A 105 -27.88 -8.87 17.49
N PRO A 106 -28.92 -8.07 17.75
CA PRO A 106 -29.34 -7.76 19.12
C PRO A 106 -29.69 -9.04 19.88
N LYS A 107 -29.31 -9.18 21.14
CA LYS A 107 -29.75 -10.34 21.97
C LYS A 107 -31.15 -10.12 22.54
N ALA A 108 -32.10 -9.85 21.64
CA ALA A 108 -33.53 -9.77 21.94
C ALA A 108 -34.28 -10.95 21.32
N SER A 109 -35.39 -11.35 21.93
CA SER A 109 -36.22 -12.46 21.42
C SER A 109 -36.78 -12.14 20.03
N GLY A 110 -36.52 -12.99 19.04
CA GLY A 110 -36.99 -12.82 17.67
C GLY A 110 -36.16 -11.89 16.78
N SER A 111 -35.02 -11.40 17.29
CA SER A 111 -34.07 -10.60 16.51
C SER A 111 -33.40 -11.41 15.38
N GLN A 112 -33.16 -10.75 14.25
CA GLN A 112 -32.45 -11.33 13.11
C GLN A 112 -31.02 -10.76 13.00
N LEU A 113 -30.14 -11.50 12.33
CA LEU A 113 -28.80 -11.05 12.00
C LEU A 113 -28.85 -10.06 10.84
N THR A 114 -28.44 -8.82 11.10
CA THR A 114 -28.30 -7.79 10.07
C THR A 114 -26.86 -7.72 9.60
N SER A 115 -26.65 -7.51 8.31
CA SER A 115 -25.33 -7.52 7.68
C SER A 115 -25.13 -6.33 6.76
N SER A 116 -23.91 -5.81 6.70
CA SER A 116 -23.52 -4.71 5.83
C SER A 116 -22.18 -5.02 5.19
N THR A 117 -22.08 -4.80 3.87
CA THR A 117 -20.83 -4.91 3.12
C THR A 117 -20.16 -3.55 3.03
N GLY A 118 -18.85 -3.52 3.25
CA GLY A 118 -18.09 -2.28 3.29
C GLY A 118 -17.74 -1.71 1.93
N VAL A 119 -17.81 -0.39 1.85
CA VAL A 119 -17.42 0.43 0.70
C VAL A 119 -16.13 1.20 1.01
N LEU A 120 -15.50 1.82 0.01
CA LEU A 120 -14.40 2.74 0.26
C LEU A 120 -14.89 3.92 1.10
N SER A 121 -14.10 4.32 2.09
CA SER A 121 -14.44 5.43 2.99
C SER A 121 -13.77 6.73 2.54
N GLU A 122 -14.48 7.85 2.68
CA GLU A 122 -13.89 9.18 2.56
C GLU A 122 -12.94 9.49 3.75
N LYS A 123 -13.18 8.87 4.91
CA LYS A 123 -12.24 8.89 6.03
C LYS A 123 -11.12 7.89 5.77
N GLN A 124 -9.88 8.34 5.92
CA GLN A 124 -8.71 7.49 5.88
C GLN A 124 -8.10 7.35 7.27
N PHE A 125 -7.77 6.13 7.68
CA PHE A 125 -7.01 5.89 8.91
C PHE A 125 -5.57 5.51 8.58
N ARG A 126 -4.61 6.00 9.37
CA ARG A 126 -3.19 5.68 9.26
C ARG A 126 -2.61 5.42 10.63
N VAL A 127 -1.62 4.52 10.71
CA VAL A 127 -0.85 4.31 11.94
C VAL A 127 0.46 5.07 11.80
N GLY A 128 0.75 5.98 12.73
CA GLY A 128 2.03 6.67 12.79
C GLY A 128 3.16 5.71 13.18
N THR A 129 4.40 6.11 12.97
CA THR A 129 5.58 5.35 13.44
C THR A 129 5.62 5.18 14.97
N ASP A 130 4.90 6.03 15.69
CA ASP A 130 4.70 5.98 17.14
C ASP A 130 3.55 5.06 17.58
N GLY A 131 2.82 4.47 16.63
CA GLY A 131 1.65 3.63 16.88
C GLY A 131 0.33 4.40 17.06
N SER A 132 0.35 5.73 16.98
CA SER A 132 -0.85 6.56 17.06
C SER A 132 -1.73 6.38 15.81
N VAL A 133 -3.05 6.39 15.97
CA VAL A 133 -4.00 6.33 14.86
C VAL A 133 -4.41 7.74 14.45
N PHE A 134 -4.22 8.07 13.18
CA PHE A 134 -4.58 9.34 12.59
C PHE A 134 -5.77 9.17 11.65
N GLN A 135 -6.77 10.04 11.79
CA GLN A 135 -7.84 10.18 10.81
C GLN A 135 -7.48 11.31 9.85
N LEU A 136 -7.52 11.01 8.55
CA LEU A 136 -7.28 11.94 7.46
C LEU A 136 -8.57 12.05 6.65
N GLY A 137 -9.01 13.29 6.39
CA GLY A 137 -10.27 13.54 5.70
C GLY A 137 -11.51 13.24 6.53
N ASP A 138 -12.65 13.59 5.94
CA ASP A 138 -14.00 13.32 6.41
C ASP A 138 -14.97 13.58 5.24
N ALA A 139 -16.28 13.41 5.49
CA ALA A 139 -17.31 13.74 4.53
C ALA A 139 -17.11 15.14 3.93
N ASN A 140 -16.89 15.21 2.60
CA ASN A 140 -16.61 16.44 1.85
C ASN A 140 -15.25 17.12 2.12
N VAL A 141 -14.27 16.40 2.68
CA VAL A 141 -12.90 16.90 2.87
C VAL A 141 -11.94 16.08 2.00
N ASP A 142 -11.56 16.62 0.84
CA ASP A 142 -10.54 16.02 0.00
C ASP A 142 -9.14 16.31 0.57
N VAL A 143 -8.39 15.24 0.86
CA VAL A 143 -7.03 15.33 1.39
C VAL A 143 -6.10 14.58 0.45
N MET A 144 -5.21 15.33 -0.20
CA MET A 144 -4.18 14.75 -1.04
C MET A 144 -2.82 14.83 -0.36
N GLY A 145 -2.12 13.69 -0.31
CA GLY A 145 -0.73 13.60 0.11
C GLY A 145 -0.47 14.11 1.52
N VAL A 146 -0.74 13.26 2.52
CA VAL A 146 -0.40 13.59 3.90
C VAL A 146 1.01 13.12 4.22
N SER A 147 1.85 14.08 4.57
CA SER A 147 3.13 13.83 5.23
C SER A 147 3.15 14.59 6.54
N LEU A 148 3.29 13.87 7.66
CA LEU A 148 3.40 14.44 8.99
C LEU A 148 4.82 14.21 9.50
N PHE A 149 5.46 15.25 10.00
CA PHE A 149 6.79 15.18 10.60
C PHE A 149 6.75 15.69 12.04
N GLN A 150 7.48 15.01 12.91
CA GLN A 150 7.70 15.42 14.30
C GLN A 150 9.21 15.43 14.55
N ASP A 151 9.74 16.57 14.99
CA ASP A 151 11.17 16.78 15.24
C ASP A 151 12.07 16.40 14.05
N GLY A 152 11.60 16.70 12.83
CA GLY A 152 12.28 16.37 11.57
C GLY A 152 12.17 14.91 11.12
N ASN A 153 11.56 14.04 11.93
CA ASN A 153 11.34 12.64 11.59
C ASN A 153 9.94 12.40 11.01
N PRO A 154 9.79 11.57 9.98
CA PRO A 154 8.47 11.26 9.42
C PRO A 154 7.65 10.41 10.40
N VAL A 155 6.45 10.88 10.73
CA VAL A 155 5.46 10.15 11.54
C VAL A 155 4.44 9.45 10.64
N ILE A 156 3.96 10.16 9.62
CA ILE A 156 3.07 9.63 8.59
C ILE A 156 3.67 10.00 7.25
N LEU A 157 3.73 9.03 6.36
CA LEU A 157 4.03 9.23 4.95
C LEU A 157 2.83 8.74 4.14
N PRO A 158 2.71 9.14 2.87
CA PRO A 158 1.73 8.55 1.97
C PRO A 158 1.85 7.03 1.93
N THR A 159 0.92 6.30 1.35
CA THR A 159 1.10 4.90 0.98
C THR A 159 1.82 4.81 -0.37
N ALA A 160 2.21 3.61 -0.79
CA ALA A 160 2.74 3.36 -2.12
C ALA A 160 1.72 3.77 -3.18
N LYS A 161 0.46 3.38 -2.98
CA LYS A 161 -0.63 3.69 -3.90
C LYS A 161 -0.87 5.21 -4.00
N GLU A 162 -0.93 5.91 -2.87
CA GLU A 162 -1.08 7.38 -2.86
C GLU A 162 0.11 8.06 -3.56
N ALA A 163 1.36 7.60 -3.33
CA ALA A 163 2.53 8.15 -4.02
C ALA A 163 2.45 7.96 -5.55
N TRP A 164 1.86 6.85 -6.02
CA TRP A 164 1.60 6.64 -7.43
C TRP A 164 0.48 7.54 -7.97
N GLU A 165 -0.62 7.68 -7.24
CA GLU A 165 -1.72 8.58 -7.59
C GLU A 165 -1.28 10.05 -7.64
N GLU A 166 -0.38 10.46 -6.75
CA GLU A 166 0.26 11.78 -6.80
C GLU A 166 1.14 11.94 -8.04
N THR A 167 1.87 10.89 -8.43
CA THR A 167 2.71 10.88 -9.64
C THR A 167 1.84 11.08 -10.88
N THR A 168 0.76 10.33 -11.03
CA THR A 168 -0.15 10.44 -12.18
C THR A 168 -0.86 11.78 -12.19
N LYS A 169 -1.29 12.31 -11.02
CA LYS A 169 -1.85 13.66 -10.91
C LYS A 169 -0.85 14.74 -11.36
N ALA A 170 0.41 14.63 -10.95
CA ALA A 170 1.44 15.58 -11.38
C ALA A 170 1.67 15.56 -12.89
N ILE A 171 1.68 14.37 -13.52
CA ILE A 171 1.77 14.21 -14.97
C ILE A 171 0.56 14.83 -15.67
N ASN A 172 -0.64 14.58 -15.15
CA ASN A 172 -1.86 15.18 -15.68
C ASN A 172 -1.80 16.70 -15.67
N ILE A 173 -1.37 17.31 -14.56
CA ILE A 173 -1.19 18.77 -14.46
C ILE A 173 -0.11 19.27 -15.44
N LEU A 174 1.02 18.57 -15.54
CA LEU A 174 2.08 18.92 -16.49
C LEU A 174 1.57 18.90 -17.94
N SER A 175 0.74 17.92 -18.28
CA SER A 175 0.21 17.72 -19.63
C SER A 175 -0.76 18.81 -20.10
N THR A 176 -1.32 19.61 -19.18
CA THR A 176 -2.22 20.73 -19.52
C THR A 176 -1.49 22.01 -19.89
N GLY A 177 -0.17 22.08 -19.73
CA GLY A 177 0.60 23.28 -20.08
C GLY A 177 0.64 23.53 -21.59
N GLU A 178 0.84 24.79 -21.99
CA GLU A 178 0.99 25.21 -23.39
C GLU A 178 2.22 26.11 -23.57
N SER A 179 2.83 26.10 -24.76
CA SER A 179 3.98 26.96 -25.09
C SER A 179 4.02 27.31 -26.58
N LYS A 180 4.59 28.47 -26.90
CA LYS A 180 4.80 28.93 -28.29
C LYS A 180 5.94 28.20 -29.00
N GLU A 181 6.76 27.45 -28.27
CA GLU A 181 7.91 26.70 -28.83
C GLU A 181 7.53 25.40 -29.56
N GLY A 182 6.22 25.13 -29.71
CA GLY A 182 5.69 24.07 -30.55
C GLY A 182 6.26 22.69 -30.23
N TYR A 183 6.90 22.06 -31.22
CA TYR A 183 7.45 20.70 -31.09
C TYR A 183 8.49 20.56 -29.96
N ILE A 184 9.32 21.58 -29.71
CA ILE A 184 10.34 21.50 -28.65
C ILE A 184 9.67 21.38 -27.28
N TYR A 185 8.59 22.12 -27.06
CA TYR A 185 7.81 22.01 -25.84
C TYR A 185 7.23 20.61 -25.67
N GLU A 186 6.68 20.02 -26.73
CA GLU A 186 6.14 18.66 -26.69
C GLU A 186 7.21 17.62 -26.31
N VAL A 187 8.41 17.71 -26.90
CA VAL A 187 9.54 16.83 -26.57
C VAL A 187 9.92 16.95 -25.10
N VAL A 188 10.02 18.19 -24.58
CA VAL A 188 10.38 18.44 -23.18
C VAL A 188 9.32 17.88 -22.23
N VAL A 189 8.03 18.10 -22.52
CA VAL A 189 6.93 17.55 -21.73
C VAL A 189 6.96 16.02 -21.74
N ALA A 190 7.10 15.39 -22.91
CA ALA A 190 7.15 13.93 -23.01
C ALA A 190 8.34 13.33 -22.24
N ASN A 191 9.52 13.95 -22.35
CA ASN A 191 10.71 13.54 -21.62
C ASN A 191 10.57 13.71 -20.10
N LEU A 192 9.97 14.82 -19.66
CA LEU A 192 9.71 15.05 -18.24
C LEU A 192 8.68 14.07 -17.69
N THR A 193 7.61 13.77 -18.45
CA THR A 193 6.65 12.72 -18.10
C THR A 193 7.35 11.38 -17.89
N LEU A 194 8.22 10.96 -18.81
CA LEU A 194 9.01 9.72 -18.64
C LEU A 194 9.89 9.75 -17.38
N ALA A 195 10.52 10.89 -17.08
CA ALA A 195 11.33 11.04 -15.87
C ALA A 195 10.49 10.93 -14.59
N ILE A 196 9.31 11.55 -14.56
CA ILE A 196 8.35 11.49 -13.45
C ILE A 196 7.81 10.07 -13.28
N LEU A 197 7.41 9.39 -14.36
CA LEU A 197 6.91 8.01 -14.33
C LEU A 197 7.93 7.03 -13.71
N VAL A 198 9.20 7.11 -14.10
CA VAL A 198 10.24 6.24 -13.54
C VAL A 198 10.51 6.54 -12.07
N THR A 199 10.43 7.82 -11.67
CA THR A 199 10.56 8.23 -10.27
C THR A 199 9.37 7.71 -9.45
N GLY A 200 8.15 7.82 -9.96
CA GLY A 200 6.96 7.28 -9.32
C GLY A 200 6.98 5.75 -9.23
N TYR A 201 7.49 5.07 -10.26
CA TYR A 201 7.72 3.62 -10.24
C TYR A 201 8.68 3.19 -9.13
N GLU A 202 9.80 3.89 -8.97
CA GLU A 202 10.74 3.63 -7.89
C GLU A 202 10.11 3.88 -6.52
N ALA A 203 9.48 5.04 -6.36
CA ALA A 203 8.85 5.45 -5.11
C ALA A 203 7.77 4.43 -4.69
N TYR A 204 6.86 4.09 -5.61
CA TYR A 204 5.86 3.05 -5.40
C TYR A 204 6.52 1.72 -5.04
N SER A 205 7.46 1.24 -5.86
CA SER A 205 8.03 -0.10 -5.71
C SER A 205 8.77 -0.26 -4.39
N LYS A 206 9.61 0.72 -4.04
CA LYS A 206 10.36 0.74 -2.78
C LYS A 206 9.41 0.77 -1.58
N LYS A 207 8.38 1.61 -1.66
CA LYS A 207 7.44 1.82 -0.56
C LYS A 207 6.54 0.61 -0.36
N ARG A 208 5.95 0.10 -1.44
CA ARG A 208 5.13 -1.12 -1.41
C ARG A 208 5.93 -2.29 -0.86
N PHE A 209 7.19 -2.41 -1.25
CA PHE A 209 8.09 -3.47 -0.77
C PHE A 209 8.27 -3.46 0.77
N LEU A 210 8.32 -2.28 1.39
CA LEU A 210 8.39 -2.12 2.85
C LEU A 210 7.02 -2.25 3.53
N GLU A 211 5.96 -1.72 2.91
CA GLU A 211 4.59 -1.84 3.43
C GLU A 211 4.17 -3.29 3.62
N LEU A 212 4.62 -4.21 2.76
CA LEU A 212 4.28 -5.64 2.91
C LEU A 212 4.68 -6.18 4.28
N GLU A 213 5.85 -5.79 4.81
CA GLU A 213 6.28 -6.17 6.16
C GLU A 213 5.40 -5.54 7.24
N GLN A 214 5.09 -4.25 7.09
CA GLN A 214 4.21 -3.52 8.01
C GLN A 214 2.76 -4.02 7.99
N GLU A 215 2.37 -4.69 6.91
CA GLU A 215 1.10 -5.37 6.75
C GLU A 215 1.10 -6.81 7.30
N GLY A 216 2.24 -7.28 7.83
CA GLY A 216 2.39 -8.59 8.46
C GLY A 216 3.07 -9.66 7.61
N LEU A 217 3.57 -9.34 6.40
CA LEU A 217 4.29 -10.31 5.57
C LEU A 217 5.78 -10.35 5.94
N ILE A 218 6.26 -11.52 6.36
CA ILE A 218 7.69 -11.70 6.65
C ILE A 218 8.47 -11.86 5.35
N ALA A 219 9.34 -10.89 5.06
CA ALA A 219 10.30 -10.93 3.96
C ALA A 219 11.42 -11.94 4.20
N ASP A 220 11.88 -12.62 3.15
CA ASP A 220 13.09 -13.45 3.21
C ASP A 220 14.36 -12.59 3.09
N THR A 221 14.78 -12.04 4.23
CA THR A 221 15.98 -11.18 4.33
C THR A 221 17.27 -11.94 4.05
N CYS A 222 17.33 -13.24 4.37
CA CYS A 222 18.45 -14.10 4.03
C CYS A 222 18.64 -14.21 2.51
N ALA A 223 17.56 -14.48 1.77
CA ALA A 223 17.60 -14.53 0.31
C ALA A 223 17.97 -13.18 -0.31
N LEU A 224 17.54 -12.05 0.28
CA LEU A 224 17.97 -10.72 -0.13
C LEU A 224 19.47 -10.51 0.08
N ILE A 225 19.99 -10.83 1.26
CA ILE A 225 21.42 -10.71 1.56
C ILE A 225 22.24 -11.54 0.56
N GLN A 226 21.83 -12.79 0.34
CA GLN A 226 22.50 -13.67 -0.62
C GLN A 226 22.50 -13.13 -2.05
N ALA A 227 21.44 -12.43 -2.44
CA ALA A 227 21.26 -11.92 -3.78
C ALA A 227 22.03 -10.62 -4.06
N PHE A 228 22.11 -9.72 -3.07
CA PHE A 228 22.56 -8.35 -3.29
C PHE A 228 23.90 -8.01 -2.66
N TYR A 229 24.37 -8.77 -1.68
CA TYR A 229 25.67 -8.52 -1.04
C TYR A 229 26.81 -9.30 -1.72
N PRO A 230 28.00 -8.70 -1.85
CA PRO A 230 29.18 -9.38 -2.37
C PRO A 230 29.55 -10.63 -1.56
N LYS A 231 30.10 -11.66 -2.23
CA LYS A 231 30.50 -12.92 -1.58
C LYS A 231 31.41 -12.71 -0.36
N LYS A 232 32.39 -11.81 -0.48
CA LYS A 232 33.35 -11.47 0.59
C LYS A 232 32.65 -10.95 1.86
N GLU A 233 31.64 -10.10 1.71
CA GLU A 233 30.89 -9.57 2.86
C GLU A 233 30.04 -10.66 3.50
N LYS A 234 29.44 -11.54 2.69
CA LYS A 234 28.66 -12.68 3.19
C LYS A 234 29.51 -13.65 4.00
N GLU A 235 30.71 -13.97 3.52
CA GLU A 235 31.68 -14.81 4.25
C GLU A 235 32.20 -14.13 5.53
N ALA A 236 32.14 -12.81 5.61
CA ALA A 236 32.53 -12.04 6.80
C ALA A 236 31.39 -11.86 7.83
N GLY A 237 30.22 -12.52 7.65
CA GLY A 237 29.11 -12.42 8.60
C GLY A 237 28.31 -11.12 8.50
N ILE A 238 28.13 -10.59 7.29
CA ILE A 238 27.35 -9.35 7.09
C ILE A 238 25.91 -9.46 7.60
N ALA A 239 25.34 -10.68 7.67
CA ALA A 239 23.98 -10.87 8.14
C ALA A 239 23.82 -10.49 9.62
N GLU A 240 24.77 -10.93 10.45
CA GLU A 240 24.82 -10.60 11.88
C GLU A 240 25.07 -9.10 12.10
N VAL A 241 25.91 -8.49 11.26
CA VAL A 241 26.16 -7.04 11.31
C VAL A 241 24.89 -6.25 10.98
N ILE A 242 24.16 -6.61 9.92
CA ILE A 242 22.90 -5.95 9.54
C ILE A 242 21.86 -6.11 10.65
N ASP A 243 21.73 -7.31 11.24
CA ASP A 243 20.79 -7.56 12.33
C ASP A 243 21.11 -6.71 13.57
N SER A 244 22.39 -6.63 13.95
CA SER A 244 22.84 -5.80 15.08
C SER A 244 22.56 -4.31 14.84
N GLU A 245 22.89 -3.79 13.65
CA GLU A 245 22.67 -2.38 13.33
C GLU A 245 21.18 -2.04 13.22
N ALA A 246 20.36 -2.93 12.66
CA ALA A 246 18.91 -2.73 12.60
C ALA A 246 18.30 -2.65 14.01
N LYS A 247 18.75 -3.51 14.93
CA LYS A 247 18.34 -3.48 16.34
C LYS A 247 18.77 -2.20 17.04
N GLU A 248 20.00 -1.74 16.81
CA GLU A 248 20.51 -0.48 17.37
C GLU A 248 19.70 0.72 16.89
N ALA A 249 19.31 0.74 15.62
CA ALA A 249 18.47 1.78 15.03
C ALA A 249 16.97 1.63 15.34
N GLY A 250 16.54 0.54 15.98
CA GLY A 250 15.13 0.29 16.29
C GLY A 250 14.24 0.06 15.06
N ILE A 251 14.80 -0.45 13.96
CA ILE A 251 14.10 -0.73 12.70
C ILE A 251 14.19 -2.21 12.33
N SER A 252 13.40 -2.64 11.34
CA SER A 252 13.50 -4.01 10.83
C SER A 252 14.78 -4.22 10.00
N VAL A 253 15.22 -5.48 9.92
CA VAL A 253 16.33 -5.87 9.02
C VAL A 253 16.03 -5.50 7.57
N LEU A 254 14.77 -5.63 7.14
CA LEU A 254 14.36 -5.26 5.78
C LEU A 254 14.50 -3.75 5.54
N GLN A 255 13.99 -2.94 6.47
CA GLN A 255 14.11 -1.48 6.42
C GLN A 255 15.57 -1.06 6.36
N HIS A 256 16.44 -1.71 7.14
CA HIS A 256 17.88 -1.43 7.14
C HIS A 256 18.57 -1.81 5.82
N ILE A 257 18.23 -2.96 5.24
CA ILE A 257 18.75 -3.36 3.91
C ILE A 257 18.34 -2.32 2.84
N VAL A 258 17.10 -1.83 2.89
CA VAL A 258 16.59 -0.85 1.92
C VAL A 258 17.18 0.55 2.17
N SER A 259 17.40 0.96 3.42
CA SER A 259 17.99 2.26 3.75
C SER A 259 19.46 2.37 3.31
N ARG A 260 20.21 1.26 3.32
CA ARG A 260 21.58 1.17 2.79
C ARG A 260 21.69 1.37 1.27
N GLY A 261 20.56 1.45 0.55
CA GLY A 261 20.55 1.77 -0.89
C GLY A 261 21.08 0.67 -1.81
N ILE A 262 21.27 -0.55 -1.29
CA ILE A 262 21.84 -1.67 -2.06
C ILE A 262 20.84 -2.17 -3.13
N ILE A 263 19.55 -1.99 -2.88
CA ILE A 263 18.49 -2.31 -3.85
C ILE A 263 18.10 -1.03 -4.60
N ASN A 264 18.55 -0.90 -5.84
CA ASN A 264 18.13 0.17 -6.73
C ASN A 264 16.77 -0.17 -7.38
N PHE A 265 15.69 0.38 -6.83
CA PHE A 265 14.33 0.16 -7.34
C PHE A 265 14.06 0.86 -8.68
N GLN A 266 14.89 1.80 -9.14
CA GLN A 266 14.79 2.35 -10.50
C GLN A 266 15.20 1.33 -11.58
N ASN A 267 16.08 0.37 -11.23
CA ASN A 267 16.51 -0.66 -12.15
C ASN A 267 15.50 -1.82 -12.15
N TYR A 268 14.79 -2.00 -13.25
CA TYR A 268 13.76 -3.04 -13.42
C TYR A 268 14.24 -4.44 -12.97
N ASN A 269 15.44 -4.86 -13.38
CA ASN A 269 15.95 -6.20 -13.07
C ASN A 269 16.29 -6.36 -11.58
N VAL A 270 16.82 -5.30 -10.96
CA VAL A 270 17.11 -5.26 -9.52
C VAL A 270 15.80 -5.27 -8.72
N CYS A 271 14.84 -4.43 -9.09
CA CYS A 271 13.50 -4.39 -8.48
C CYS A 271 12.79 -5.74 -8.58
N LYS A 272 12.72 -6.32 -9.79
CA LYS A 272 12.18 -7.66 -10.06
C LYS A 272 12.83 -8.72 -9.18
N ARG A 273 14.16 -8.69 -9.06
CA ARG A 273 14.90 -9.66 -8.24
C ARG A 273 14.63 -9.48 -6.75
N ALA A 274 14.50 -8.24 -6.27
CA ALA A 274 14.17 -7.95 -4.88
C ALA A 274 12.79 -8.50 -4.50
N PHE A 275 11.74 -8.16 -5.26
CA PHE A 275 10.39 -8.68 -5.05
C PHE A 275 10.33 -10.21 -5.10
N ASN A 276 11.07 -10.83 -6.03
CA ASN A 276 11.13 -12.28 -6.11
C ASN A 276 11.82 -12.91 -4.88
N LYS A 277 12.93 -12.34 -4.42
CA LYS A 277 13.69 -12.91 -3.30
C LYS A 277 13.02 -12.69 -1.96
N ALA A 278 12.46 -11.51 -1.72
CA ALA A 278 11.79 -11.22 -0.45
C ALA A 278 10.43 -11.90 -0.31
N TYR A 279 9.65 -11.90 -1.40
CA TYR A 279 8.21 -12.22 -1.33
C TYR A 279 7.75 -13.22 -2.39
N GLY A 280 8.64 -13.76 -3.23
CA GLY A 280 8.28 -14.73 -4.27
C GLY A 280 7.54 -14.14 -5.47
N ILE A 281 7.32 -12.82 -5.54
CA ILE A 281 6.63 -12.19 -6.67
C ILE A 281 7.52 -12.21 -7.91
N LYS A 282 7.01 -12.74 -9.02
CA LYS A 282 7.69 -12.75 -10.31
C LYS A 282 6.99 -11.81 -11.27
N PHE A 283 7.68 -10.78 -11.75
CA PHE A 283 7.09 -9.79 -12.66
C PHE A 283 6.57 -10.40 -13.97
N GLY A 284 7.16 -11.51 -14.43
CA GLY A 284 6.69 -12.23 -15.62
C GLY A 284 5.40 -13.03 -15.41
N GLU A 285 4.94 -13.19 -14.17
CA GLU A 285 3.71 -13.92 -13.81
C GLU A 285 2.58 -12.96 -13.37
N LEU A 286 2.72 -11.65 -13.62
CA LEU A 286 1.72 -10.64 -13.26
C LEU A 286 0.50 -10.60 -14.19
N GLY A 287 0.42 -11.47 -15.20
CA GLY A 287 -0.68 -11.48 -16.17
C GLY A 287 -0.69 -10.28 -17.13
N LEU A 288 0.44 -9.59 -17.29
CA LEU A 288 0.60 -8.47 -18.22
C LEU A 288 0.84 -8.98 -19.65
N ALA A 289 0.47 -8.17 -20.65
CA ALA A 289 0.80 -8.45 -22.04
C ALA A 289 2.33 -8.50 -22.23
N GLY A 290 2.78 -9.35 -23.17
CA GLY A 290 4.21 -9.64 -23.37
C GLY A 290 5.06 -8.41 -23.67
N ASP A 291 4.49 -7.40 -24.33
CA ASP A 291 5.21 -6.18 -24.71
C ASP A 291 5.24 -5.13 -23.59
N THR A 292 4.25 -5.11 -22.67
CA THR A 292 4.21 -4.18 -21.54
C THR A 292 5.50 -4.21 -20.72
N LEU A 293 6.04 -5.40 -20.45
CA LEU A 293 7.29 -5.53 -19.68
C LEU A 293 8.53 -5.08 -20.46
N LYS A 294 8.53 -5.24 -21.79
CA LYS A 294 9.62 -4.78 -22.65
C LYS A 294 9.59 -3.25 -22.78
N ASP A 295 8.40 -2.68 -22.94
CA ASP A 295 8.18 -1.24 -23.05
C ASP A 295 8.57 -0.55 -21.75
N LEU A 296 8.14 -1.07 -20.60
CA LEU A 296 8.53 -0.58 -19.28
C LEU A 296 10.06 -0.50 -19.13
N GLN A 297 10.76 -1.57 -19.51
CA GLN A 297 12.23 -1.60 -19.48
C GLN A 297 12.86 -0.60 -20.45
N SER A 298 12.27 -0.40 -21.62
CA SER A 298 12.72 0.60 -22.59
C SER A 298 12.54 2.02 -22.07
N TYR A 299 11.38 2.34 -21.48
CA TYR A 299 11.12 3.66 -20.89
C TYR A 299 12.06 3.97 -19.71
N ILE A 300 12.33 2.99 -18.84
CA ILE A 300 13.32 3.14 -17.75
C ILE A 300 14.72 3.46 -18.33
N ARG A 301 15.13 2.79 -19.41
CA ARG A 301 16.40 3.09 -20.10
C ARG A 301 16.39 4.48 -20.73
N TYR A 302 15.28 4.91 -21.33
CA TYR A 302 15.16 6.24 -21.93
C TYR A 302 15.27 7.34 -20.89
N ARG A 303 14.69 7.17 -19.70
CA ARG A 303 14.85 8.11 -18.59
C ARG A 303 16.31 8.34 -18.23
N HIS A 304 17.14 7.30 -18.16
CA HIS A 304 18.57 7.47 -17.90
C HIS A 304 19.22 8.40 -18.93
N LYS A 305 18.87 8.27 -20.22
CA LYS A 305 19.39 9.16 -21.25
C LYS A 305 18.86 10.58 -21.11
N ILE A 306 17.56 10.74 -20.87
CA ILE A 306 16.94 12.06 -20.70
C ILE A 306 17.64 12.83 -19.57
N VAL A 307 17.89 12.17 -18.44
CA VAL A 307 18.51 12.79 -17.26
C VAL A 307 20.00 13.08 -17.46
N HIS A 308 20.73 12.21 -18.16
CA HIS A 308 22.18 12.34 -18.33
C HIS A 308 22.63 13.05 -19.61
N VAL A 309 21.76 13.14 -20.64
CA VAL A 309 22.08 13.74 -21.94
C VAL A 309 21.39 15.08 -22.11
N SER A 310 20.06 15.10 -22.24
CA SER A 310 19.29 16.34 -22.36
C SER A 310 17.79 16.10 -22.18
N PRO A 311 17.07 16.99 -21.46
CA PRO A 311 15.61 17.05 -21.46
C PRO A 311 14.99 17.33 -22.84
N SER A 312 15.75 17.89 -23.78
CA SER A 312 15.30 18.18 -25.16
C SER A 312 15.61 17.07 -26.18
N LEU A 313 15.95 15.86 -25.70
CA LEU A 313 16.28 14.73 -26.57
C LEU A 313 15.03 14.29 -27.37
N ALA A 314 15.03 14.58 -28.67
CA ALA A 314 13.92 14.25 -29.57
C ALA A 314 13.89 12.76 -29.97
N LEU A 315 15.03 12.08 -30.04
CA LEU A 315 15.16 10.68 -30.44
C LEU A 315 15.72 9.83 -29.29
N LEU A 316 14.86 9.00 -28.68
CA LEU A 316 15.17 8.30 -27.44
C LEU A 316 16.09 7.07 -27.61
N ASN A 317 16.16 6.49 -28.80
CA ASN A 317 17.00 5.33 -29.15
C ASN A 317 18.10 5.66 -30.16
N GLN A 318 18.61 6.91 -30.15
CA GLN A 318 19.59 7.41 -31.13
C GLN A 318 20.79 6.47 -31.36
N GLU A 319 21.31 5.81 -30.34
CA GLU A 319 22.47 4.91 -30.45
C GLU A 319 22.19 3.58 -31.17
N ARG A 320 20.92 3.26 -31.43
CA ARG A 320 20.49 2.02 -32.09
C ARG A 320 19.97 2.24 -33.50
N VAL A 321 19.77 3.50 -33.88
CA VAL A 321 19.43 3.87 -35.26
C VAL A 321 20.71 3.81 -36.11
N PRO A 322 20.70 3.18 -37.29
CA PRO A 322 19.53 2.74 -38.08
C PRO A 322 19.14 1.25 -37.91
N SER A 323 19.71 0.52 -36.95
CA SER A 323 19.40 -0.92 -36.76
C SER A 323 18.00 -1.15 -36.20
N GLU A 324 17.46 -0.18 -35.47
CA GLU A 324 16.08 -0.14 -34.97
C GLU A 324 15.34 1.09 -35.54
N ASP A 325 13.99 1.03 -35.58
CA ASP A 325 13.17 2.17 -35.98
C ASP A 325 13.32 3.35 -35.01
N PRO A 326 13.35 4.61 -35.50
CA PRO A 326 13.52 5.78 -34.64
C PRO A 326 12.33 5.95 -33.68
N PHE A 327 12.63 6.12 -32.39
CA PHE A 327 11.64 6.29 -31.34
C PHE A 327 11.64 7.73 -30.82
N PHE A 328 10.70 8.54 -31.32
CA PHE A 328 10.63 9.97 -31.03
C PHE A 328 9.94 10.28 -29.70
N SER A 329 10.44 11.28 -28.97
CA SER A 329 9.76 11.80 -27.78
C SER A 329 8.64 12.74 -28.19
N ASN A 330 7.39 12.32 -27.96
CA ASN A 330 6.19 13.06 -28.32
C ASN A 330 5.03 12.72 -27.36
N LYS A 331 3.89 13.40 -27.51
CA LYS A 331 2.71 13.22 -26.65
C LYS A 331 2.17 11.78 -26.69
N GLN A 332 2.24 11.12 -27.85
CA GLN A 332 1.80 9.73 -27.98
C GLN A 332 2.68 8.79 -27.13
N VAL A 333 4.01 8.94 -27.20
CA VAL A 333 4.95 8.15 -26.39
C VAL A 333 4.74 8.39 -24.90
N ALA A 334 4.48 9.64 -24.49
CA ALA A 334 4.17 9.96 -23.09
C ALA A 334 2.90 9.22 -22.61
N GLY A 335 1.81 9.26 -23.39
CA GLY A 335 0.57 8.56 -23.05
C GLY A 335 0.71 7.04 -23.04
N GLN A 336 1.47 6.47 -23.99
CA GLN A 336 1.77 5.03 -24.01
C GLN A 336 2.59 4.61 -22.79
N ALA A 337 3.57 5.42 -22.39
CA ALA A 337 4.35 5.17 -21.18
C ALA A 337 3.46 5.23 -19.94
N GLU A 338 2.63 6.26 -19.79
CA GLU A 338 1.72 6.37 -18.65
C GLU A 338 0.80 5.15 -18.52
N GLN A 339 0.21 4.69 -19.63
CA GLN A 339 -0.60 3.48 -19.65
C GLN A 339 0.21 2.24 -19.27
N CYS A 340 1.42 2.08 -19.83
CA CYS A 340 2.31 0.96 -19.57
C CYS A 340 2.70 0.87 -18.08
N PHE A 341 3.13 1.99 -17.48
CA PHE A 341 3.46 2.05 -16.06
C PHE A 341 2.23 1.79 -15.18
N SER A 342 1.09 2.42 -15.48
CA SER A 342 -0.14 2.23 -14.70
C SER A 342 -0.60 0.77 -14.70
N GLN A 343 -0.60 0.12 -15.86
CA GLN A 343 -0.91 -1.32 -15.95
C GLN A 343 0.05 -2.17 -15.11
N PHE A 344 1.35 -1.87 -15.18
CA PHE A 344 2.34 -2.60 -14.39
C PHE A 344 2.13 -2.41 -12.89
N ILE A 345 1.93 -1.16 -12.43
CA ILE A 345 1.74 -0.83 -11.02
C ILE A 345 0.48 -1.51 -10.47
N GLU A 346 -0.65 -1.46 -11.19
CA GLU A 346 -1.88 -2.12 -10.78
C GLU A 346 -1.74 -3.64 -10.71
N ALA A 347 -1.05 -4.25 -11.68
CA ALA A 347 -0.79 -5.69 -11.68
C ALA A 347 0.13 -6.10 -10.53
N LEU A 348 1.20 -5.34 -10.28
CA LEU A 348 2.09 -5.56 -9.14
C LEU A 348 1.32 -5.40 -7.82
N HIS A 349 0.54 -4.32 -7.67
CA HIS A 349 -0.27 -4.05 -6.48
C HIS A 349 -1.19 -5.23 -6.18
N SER A 350 -1.96 -5.64 -7.19
CA SER A 350 -2.89 -6.78 -7.10
C SER A 350 -2.16 -8.07 -6.70
N ALA A 351 -1.01 -8.36 -7.31
CA ALA A 351 -0.21 -9.53 -6.95
C ALA A 351 0.28 -9.47 -5.48
N THR A 352 0.61 -8.29 -4.98
CA THR A 352 1.00 -8.13 -3.57
C THR A 352 -0.15 -8.37 -2.59
N LEU A 353 -1.38 -8.03 -2.98
CA LEU A 353 -2.57 -8.34 -2.18
C LEU A 353 -2.87 -9.84 -2.17
N LEU A 354 -2.59 -10.55 -3.28
CA LEU A 354 -2.80 -11.99 -3.40
C LEU A 354 -1.75 -12.85 -2.69
N LEU A 355 -0.55 -12.31 -2.40
CA LEU A 355 0.44 -13.02 -1.57
C LEU A 355 -0.16 -13.47 -0.24
N ARG A 356 -1.10 -12.67 0.24
CA ARG A 356 -1.76 -12.87 1.49
C ARG A 356 -2.62 -14.16 1.43
N LEU A 357 -3.29 -14.47 0.32
CA LEU A 357 -4.19 -15.64 0.24
C LEU A 357 -3.50 -17.01 0.24
N ARG A 358 -2.17 -17.07 0.09
CA ARG A 358 -1.44 -18.34 0.00
C ARG A 358 -0.91 -18.72 1.38
N PRO A 359 -1.38 -19.83 2.01
CA PRO A 359 -0.70 -20.34 3.19
C PRO A 359 0.76 -20.62 2.81
N LYS A 360 1.71 -20.10 3.61
CA LYS A 360 3.11 -20.48 3.47
C LYS A 360 3.13 -22.00 3.63
N LYS A 361 3.60 -22.74 2.61
CA LYS A 361 4.07 -24.10 2.83
C LYS A 361 5.11 -23.99 3.94
N GLU A 362 4.83 -24.55 5.10
CA GLU A 362 5.85 -24.66 6.14
C GLU A 362 7.08 -25.32 5.50
N PRO A 363 8.30 -24.84 5.78
CA PRO A 363 9.48 -25.51 5.30
C PRO A 363 9.41 -26.95 5.80
N GLU A 364 9.32 -27.90 4.86
CA GLU A 364 9.47 -29.32 5.15
C GLU A 364 10.76 -29.44 5.96
N GLN A 365 10.62 -29.74 7.26
CA GLN A 365 11.77 -30.00 8.11
C GLN A 365 12.52 -31.15 7.44
N SER A 366 13.68 -30.83 6.91
CA SER A 366 14.58 -31.81 6.31
C SER A 366 15.05 -32.69 7.48
N ILE A 367 14.53 -33.92 7.55
CA ILE A 367 15.00 -34.96 8.46
C ILE A 367 16.34 -35.49 7.96
#